data_AF-A0A375JE05-F1
#
_entry.id   AF-A0A375JE05-F1
#
_cell.length_a   1.000
_cell.length_b   1.000
_cell.length_c   1.000
_cell.angle_alpha   90.00
_cell.angle_beta   90.00
_cell.angle_gamma   90.00
#
_symmetry.space_group_name_H-M   'P 1'
#
loop_
_entity.id
_entity.type
_entity.pdbx_description
1 polymer ?
#
loop_
_entity_poly.entity_id
_entity_poly.type
_entity_poly.pdbx_seq_one_letter_code
_entity_poly.pdbx_strand_id
1 'polypeptide(L)'
;MHQNAEISAAIAATLDLRRPQYKDMPHAWRALCEAAHVASLSETARADFLNRVTTQRGADTALRLREHAVSIRAQVVQFLQKRRTDECMHPSPTASPADAEAC
;
A
#
# COMPACT_ATOMS: atom_id res chain seq x y z
N MET A 1 -14.02 4.97 -3.37
CA MET A 1 -13.20 5.13 -2.14
C MET A 1 -12.58 3.82 -1.65
N HIS A 2 -13.14 2.64 -1.95
CA HIS A 2 -12.64 1.34 -1.47
C HIS A 2 -11.17 1.05 -1.78
N GLN A 3 -10.69 1.36 -2.98
CA GLN A 3 -9.30 1.05 -3.37
C GLN A 3 -8.23 1.74 -2.49
N ASN A 4 -8.42 3.01 -2.12
CA ASN A 4 -7.46 3.69 -1.24
C ASN A 4 -7.48 3.06 0.16
N ALA A 5 -8.65 2.67 0.68
CA ALA A 5 -8.76 1.99 1.96
C ALA A 5 -8.08 0.61 1.94
N GLU A 6 -8.25 -0.17 0.87
CA GLU A 6 -7.55 -1.46 0.68
C GLU A 6 -6.03 -1.29 0.61
N ILE A 7 -5.56 -0.27 -0.14
CA ILE A 7 -4.14 0.07 -0.21
C ILE A 7 -3.61 0.44 1.18
N SER A 8 -4.32 1.30 1.92
CA SER A 8 -3.90 1.72 3.26
C SER A 8 -3.83 0.56 4.24
N ALA A 9 -4.82 -0.35 4.20
CA ALA A 9 -4.83 -1.54 5.04
C ALA A 9 -3.68 -2.49 4.70
N ALA A 10 -3.40 -2.71 3.41
CA ALA A 10 -2.29 -3.54 2.97
C ALA A 10 -0.92 -2.93 3.30
N ILE A 11 -0.78 -1.61 3.23
CA ILE A 11 0.42 -0.89 3.72
C ILE A 11 0.60 -1.12 5.22
N ALA A 12 -0.46 -0.97 6.02
CA ALA A 12 -0.39 -1.19 7.47
C ALA A 12 0.06 -2.61 7.81
N ALA A 13 -0.58 -3.63 7.19
CA ALA A 13 -0.17 -5.02 7.37
C ALA A 13 1.29 -5.28 6.95
N THR A 14 1.75 -4.63 5.88
CA THR A 14 3.15 -4.73 5.43
C THR A 14 4.12 -4.12 6.45
N LEU A 15 3.75 -3.00 7.09
CA LEU A 15 4.56 -2.38 8.13
C LEU A 15 4.67 -3.29 9.36
N ASP A 16 3.56 -3.87 9.83
CA ASP A 16 3.58 -4.80 10.98
C ASP A 16 4.53 -5.98 10.74
N LEU A 17 4.49 -6.58 9.55
CA LEU A 17 5.39 -7.68 9.17
C LEU A 17 6.86 -7.26 9.11
N ARG A 18 7.13 -6.02 8.69
CA ARG A 18 8.50 -5.50 8.55
C ARG A 18 9.07 -4.98 9.87
N ARG A 19 8.24 -4.66 10.87
CA ARG A 19 8.65 -4.04 12.13
C ARG A 19 9.86 -4.74 12.80
N PRO A 20 9.93 -6.09 12.89
CA PRO A 20 11.07 -6.76 13.52
C PRO A 20 12.41 -6.52 12.80
N GLN A 21 12.40 -6.32 11.48
CA GLN A 21 13.60 -6.12 10.67
C GLN A 21 14.29 -4.77 10.94
N TYR A 22 13.56 -3.83 11.55
CA TYR A 22 14.05 -2.49 11.85
C TYR A 22 14.33 -2.26 13.34
N LYS A 23 14.41 -3.33 14.15
CA LYS A 23 14.58 -3.25 15.61
C LYS A 23 15.72 -2.30 16.01
N ASP A 24 16.86 -2.40 15.34
CA ASP A 24 18.08 -1.63 15.65
C ASP A 24 18.26 -0.41 14.73
N MET A 25 17.26 -0.07 13.92
CA MET A 25 17.33 1.01 12.93
C MET A 25 16.15 2.00 13.04
N PRO A 26 16.01 2.73 14.17
CA PRO A 26 14.84 3.56 14.45
C PRO A 26 14.68 4.76 13.48
N HIS A 27 15.78 5.25 12.90
CA HIS A 27 15.73 6.31 11.90
C HIS A 27 15.23 5.78 10.55
N ALA A 28 15.71 4.62 10.11
CA ALA A 28 15.24 3.97 8.90
C ALA A 28 13.76 3.58 9.01
N TRP A 29 13.33 3.10 10.18
CA TRP A 29 11.92 2.81 10.46
C TRP A 29 11.03 4.06 10.33
N ARG A 30 11.47 5.19 10.90
CA ARG A 30 10.73 6.45 10.82
C ARG A 30 10.60 6.93 9.37
N ALA A 31 11.68 6.87 8.59
CA ALA A 31 11.65 7.24 7.17
C ALA A 31 10.69 6.34 6.36
N LEU A 32 10.68 5.03 6.63
CA LEU A 32 9.73 4.10 6.01
C LEU A 32 8.28 4.44 6.40
N CYS A 33 8.02 4.71 7.67
CA CYS A 33 6.68 5.06 8.15
C CYS A 33 6.17 6.36 7.53
N GLU A 34 7.03 7.37 7.38
CA GLU A 34 6.67 8.63 6.73
C GLU A 34 6.28 8.40 5.26
N ALA A 35 7.10 7.66 4.51
CA ALA A 35 6.79 7.32 3.12
C ALA A 35 5.53 6.46 2.99
N ALA A 36 5.31 5.53 3.91
CA ALA A 36 4.14 4.67 3.95
C ALA A 36 2.85 5.46 4.27
N HIS A 37 2.94 6.46 5.16
CA HIS A 37 1.84 7.40 5.40
C HIS A 37 1.48 8.15 4.12
N VAL A 38 2.46 8.72 3.42
CA VAL A 38 2.22 9.44 2.15
C VAL A 38 1.64 8.51 1.08
N ALA A 39 2.05 7.24 1.03
CA ALA A 39 1.53 6.25 0.10
C ALA A 39 0.05 5.87 0.35
N SER A 40 -0.39 5.90 1.60
CA SER A 40 -1.74 5.55 2.04
C SER A 40 -2.77 6.68 1.90
N LEU A 41 -2.30 7.91 1.60
CA LEU A 41 -3.18 9.05 1.35
C LEU A 41 -3.89 8.95 -0.02
N SER A 42 -5.04 9.62 -0.12
CA SER A 42 -5.67 9.93 -1.41
C SER A 42 -4.76 10.86 -2.22
N GLU A 43 -4.99 10.95 -3.53
CA GLU A 43 -4.13 11.75 -4.41
C GLU A 43 -4.08 13.23 -4.01
N THR A 44 -5.25 13.82 -3.69
CA THR A 44 -5.35 15.20 -3.20
C THR A 44 -4.61 15.36 -1.88
N ALA A 45 -4.90 14.52 -0.87
CA ALA A 45 -4.26 14.64 0.44
C ALA A 45 -2.73 14.44 0.38
N ARG A 46 -2.27 13.57 -0.52
CA ARG A 46 -0.85 13.35 -0.80
C ARG A 46 -0.20 14.60 -1.41
N ALA A 47 -0.84 15.24 -2.38
CA ALA A 47 -0.35 16.48 -2.98
C ALA A 47 -0.22 17.60 -1.94
N ASP A 48 -1.26 17.79 -1.11
CA ASP A 48 -1.25 18.75 -0.01
C ASP A 48 -0.13 18.48 1.00
N PHE A 49 0.06 17.21 1.37
CA PHE A 49 1.14 16.82 2.29
C PHE A 49 2.53 17.14 1.70
N LEU A 50 2.78 16.74 0.45
CA LEU A 50 4.06 16.99 -0.22
C LEU A 50 4.32 18.48 -0.45
N ASN A 51 3.28 19.28 -0.68
CA ASN A 51 3.41 20.73 -0.75
C ASN A 51 3.90 21.31 0.60
N ARG A 52 3.31 20.88 1.72
CA ARG A 52 3.78 21.29 3.06
C ARG A 52 5.22 20.87 3.31
N VAL A 53 5.59 19.64 2.94
CA VAL A 53 6.99 19.16 3.06
C VAL A 53 7.93 20.01 2.22
N THR A 54 7.54 20.38 1.01
CA THR A 54 8.33 21.26 0.14
C THR A 54 8.61 22.60 0.82
N THR A 55 7.58 23.23 1.40
CA THR A 55 7.71 24.52 2.10
C THR A 55 8.56 24.42 3.38
N GLN A 56 8.44 23.33 4.14
CA GLN A 56 9.05 23.22 5.47
C GLN A 56 10.45 22.60 5.46
N ARG A 57 10.69 21.63 4.56
CA ARG A 57 11.89 20.78 4.52
C ARG A 57 12.62 20.81 3.18
N GLY A 58 12.12 21.59 2.22
CA GLY A 58 12.69 21.75 0.89
C GLY A 58 12.21 20.74 -0.13
N ALA A 59 12.34 21.12 -1.40
CA ALA A 59 11.85 20.35 -2.55
C ALA A 59 12.53 18.98 -2.71
N ASP A 60 13.83 18.88 -2.42
CA ASP A 60 14.58 17.62 -2.49
C ASP A 60 14.05 16.56 -1.50
N THR A 61 13.75 16.98 -0.26
CA THR A 61 13.12 16.11 0.74
C THR A 61 11.73 15.65 0.28
N ALA A 62 10.93 16.57 -0.25
CA ALA A 62 9.59 16.24 -0.76
C ALA A 62 9.66 15.28 -1.97
N LEU A 63 10.64 15.46 -2.85
CA LEU A 63 10.84 14.60 -4.01
C LEU A 63 11.18 13.16 -3.59
N ARG A 64 12.20 12.98 -2.73
CA ARG A 64 12.55 11.66 -2.21
C ARG A 64 11.37 10.97 -1.53
N LEU A 65 10.62 11.72 -0.73
CA LEU A 65 9.45 11.21 -0.04
C LEU A 65 8.35 10.76 -1.02
N ARG A 66 8.13 11.54 -2.10
CA ARG A 66 7.20 11.19 -3.18
C ARG A 66 7.62 9.91 -3.87
N GLU A 67 8.89 9.78 -4.24
CA GLU A 67 9.41 8.60 -4.95
C GLU A 67 9.28 7.33 -4.12
N HIS A 68 9.64 7.40 -2.84
CA HIS A 68 9.46 6.29 -1.91
C HIS A 68 7.98 5.92 -1.76
N ALA A 69 7.10 6.91 -1.61
CA ALA A 69 5.66 6.66 -1.48
C ALA A 69 5.06 6.03 -2.74
N VAL A 70 5.48 6.46 -3.94
CA VAL A 70 5.08 5.87 -5.22
C VAL A 70 5.53 4.42 -5.31
N SER A 71 6.78 4.13 -4.95
CA SER A 71 7.32 2.76 -4.95
C SER A 71 6.56 1.83 -3.99
N ILE A 72 6.29 2.28 -2.75
CA ILE A 72 5.50 1.51 -1.78
C ILE A 72 4.11 1.22 -2.33
N ARG A 73 3.42 2.24 -2.86
CA ARG A 73 2.07 2.09 -3.39
C ARG A 73 2.03 1.15 -4.60
N ALA A 74 3.01 1.23 -5.50
CA ALA A 74 3.11 0.34 -6.66
C ALA A 74 3.29 -1.13 -6.24
N GLN A 75 4.18 -1.40 -5.30
CA GLN A 75 4.39 -2.75 -4.75
C GLN A 75 3.11 -3.31 -4.11
N VAL A 76 2.39 -2.51 -3.34
CA VAL A 76 1.14 -2.93 -2.69
C VAL A 76 0.03 -3.16 -3.71
N VAL A 77 -0.13 -2.28 -4.70
CA VAL A 77 -1.12 -2.48 -5.76
C VAL A 77 -0.82 -3.76 -6.54
N GLN A 78 0.44 -4.02 -6.89
CA GLN A 78 0.84 -5.26 -7.56
C GLN A 78 0.54 -6.49 -6.70
N PHE A 79 0.83 -6.43 -5.39
CA PHE A 79 0.52 -7.50 -4.46
C PHE A 79 -1.00 -7.79 -4.39
N LEU A 80 -1.82 -6.75 -4.27
CA LEU A 80 -3.27 -6.88 -4.22
C LEU A 80 -3.84 -7.44 -5.53
N GLN A 81 -3.32 -6.99 -6.68
CA GLN A 81 -3.67 -7.54 -7.99
C GLN A 81 -3.32 -9.03 -8.09
N LYS A 82 -2.11 -9.41 -7.66
CA LYS A 82 -1.68 -10.82 -7.66
C LYS A 82 -2.58 -11.69 -6.78
N ARG A 83 -2.93 -11.22 -5.57
CA ARG A 83 -3.86 -11.94 -4.68
C ARG A 83 -5.23 -12.12 -5.32
N ARG A 84 -5.77 -11.09 -5.95
CA ARG A 84 -7.06 -11.16 -6.63
C ARG A 84 -7.03 -12.15 -7.79
N THR A 85 -5.97 -12.17 -8.59
CA THR A 85 -5.81 -13.14 -9.68
C THR A 85 -5.70 -14.57 -9.16
N ASP A 86 -4.95 -14.80 -8.07
CA ASP A 86 -4.82 -16.13 -7.45
C ASP A 86 -6.18 -16.64 -6.92
N GLU A 87 -6.94 -15.77 -6.26
CA GLU A 87 -8.30 -16.05 -5.78
C GLU A 87 -9.28 -16.34 -6.94
N CYS A 88 -9.11 -15.68 -8.10
CA CYS A 88 -9.88 -16.00 -9.31
C CYS A 88 -9.46 -17.33 -9.95
N MET A 89 -8.21 -17.77 -9.81
CA MET A 89 -7.71 -19.02 -10.38
C MET A 89 -7.91 -20.23 -9.46
N HIS A 90 -8.16 -20.01 -8.18
CA HIS A 90 -8.60 -21.02 -7.22
C HIS A 90 -10.02 -20.71 -6.76
N PRO A 91 -11.06 -21.01 -7.56
CA PRO A 91 -12.41 -21.06 -7.00
C PRO A 91 -12.37 -22.07 -5.86
N SER A 92 -12.83 -21.65 -4.67
CA SER A 92 -12.96 -22.55 -3.52
C SER A 92 -13.68 -23.84 -3.97
N PRO A 93 -13.20 -25.04 -3.61
CA PRO A 93 -13.82 -26.31 -4.03
C PRO A 93 -15.18 -26.59 -3.35
N THR A 94 -15.78 -25.59 -2.71
CA THR A 94 -17.10 -25.65 -2.07
C THR A 94 -18.19 -24.98 -2.90
N ALA A 95 -18.04 -24.91 -4.22
CA ALA A 95 -19.21 -24.87 -5.09
C ALA A 95 -19.83 -26.28 -5.12
N SER A 96 -20.80 -26.52 -4.23
CA SER A 96 -21.64 -27.71 -4.32
C SER A 96 -22.23 -27.83 -5.73
N PRO A 97 -22.16 -29.02 -6.37
CA PRO A 97 -22.71 -29.25 -7.71
C PRO A 97 -24.24 -29.42 -7.64
N ALA A 98 -24.96 -28.36 -7.26
CA ALA A 98 -26.43 -28.37 -7.18
C ALA A 98 -27.12 -27.50 -8.24
N ASP A 99 -26.39 -26.64 -8.96
CA ASP A 99 -26.92 -25.92 -10.13
C ASP A 99 -26.25 -26.44 -11.40
N ALA A 100 -26.59 -27.69 -11.74
CA ALA A 100 -26.36 -28.29 -13.05
C ALA A 100 -27.71 -28.65 -13.68
N GLU A 101 -28.49 -27.62 -14.03
CA GLU A 101 -29.64 -27.69 -14.94
C GLU A 101 -29.88 -26.23 -15.41
N ALA A 102 -29.95 -25.84 -16.68
CA ALA A 102 -30.13 -26.53 -17.95
C ALA A 102 -29.46 -25.71 -19.07
N CYS A 103 -29.18 -26.36 -20.21
CA CYS A 103 -28.88 -25.70 -21.49
C CYS A 103 -30.05 -24.83 -21.98
#